data_AF-A0A5C5UXS8-F1
#
_entry.id   AF-A0A5C5UXS8-F1
#
_cell.length_a   1.000
_cell.length_b   1.000
_cell.length_c   1.000
_cell.angle_alpha   90.00
_cell.angle_beta   90.00
_cell.angle_gamma   90.00
#
_symmetry.space_group_name_H-M   'P 1'
#
loop_
_entity.id
_entity.type
_entity.pdbx_description
1 polymer ?
#
loop_
_entity_poly.entity_id
_entity_poly.type
_entity_poly.pdbx_seq_one_letter_code
_entity_poly.pdbx_strand_id
1 'polypeptide(L)' 'MAVTIDDLNLFHQFAAARLDAAGAESLEQLLLLWRQECNRSDDLEAVRRGVADAEAGRVLPVSQAFAEVRQSLQEGR' A
#
# COMPACT_ATOMS: atom_id res chain seq x y z
N MET A 1 12.87 5.17 -2.48
CA MET A 1 11.87 5.71 -3.42
C MET A 1 12.06 7.22 -3.46
N ALA A 2 12.29 7.80 -4.63
CA ALA A 2 12.43 9.25 -4.76
C ALA A 2 11.03 9.88 -4.67
N VAL A 3 10.87 10.95 -3.89
CA VAL A 3 9.63 11.72 -3.85
C VAL A 3 9.46 12.43 -5.19
N THR A 4 8.33 12.22 -5.84
CA THR A 4 8.02 12.83 -7.14
C THR A 4 7.19 14.11 -6.98
N ILE A 5 7.12 14.91 -8.05
CA ILE A 5 6.23 16.09 -8.09
C ILE A 5 4.77 15.68 -7.96
N ASP A 6 4.42 14.50 -8.46
CA ASP A 6 3.06 13.96 -8.37
C ASP A 6 2.69 13.66 -6.91
N ASP A 7 3.61 13.05 -6.15
CA ASP A 7 3.44 12.79 -4.71
C ASP A 7 3.18 14.10 -3.93
N LEU A 8 3.87 15.18 -4.30
CA LEU A 8 3.68 16.50 -3.69
C LEU A 8 2.32 17.11 -4.04
N ASN A 9 1.86 16.95 -5.28
CA ASN A 9 0.55 17.43 -5.70
C ASN A 9 -0.58 16.68 -4.99
N LEU A 10 -0.44 15.35 -4.85
CA LEU A 10 -1.39 14.50 -4.13
C LEU A 10 -1.45 14.88 -2.64
N PHE A 11 -0.30 15.08 -2.01
CA PHE A 11 -0.25 15.55 -0.62
C PHE A 11 -0.89 16.94 -0.46
N HIS A 12 -0.64 17.87 -1.39
CA HIS A 12 -1.24 19.20 -1.35
C HIS A 12 -2.77 19.14 -1.45
N GLN A 13 -3.31 18.32 -2.36
CA GLN A 13 -4.76 18.12 -2.48
C GLN A 13 -5.38 17.52 -1.21
N PHE A 14 -4.71 16.52 -0.63
CA PHE A 14 -5.12 15.93 0.64
C PHE A 14 -5.11 16.94 1.78
N ALA A 15 -4.03 17.73 1.89
CA ALA A 15 -3.89 18.75 2.92
C ALA A 15 -4.99 19.82 2.79
N ALA A 16 -5.27 20.29 1.56
CA ALA A 16 -6.35 21.24 1.30
C ALA A 16 -7.71 20.70 1.75
N ALA A 17 -8.05 19.47 1.38
CA ALA A 17 -9.32 18.83 1.76
C ALA A 17 -9.47 18.62 3.28
N ARG A 18 -8.37 18.43 4.02
CA ARG A 18 -8.37 18.19 5.47
C ARG A 18 -8.32 19.47 6.31
N LEU A 19 -7.70 20.53 5.80
CA LEU A 19 -7.71 21.86 6.44
C LEU A 19 -9.12 22.46 6.41
N ASP A 20 -9.87 22.28 5.32
CA ASP A 20 -11.27 22.73 5.21
C ASP A 20 -12.21 21.98 6.17
N ALA A 21 -11.81 20.79 6.63
CA ALA A 21 -12.57 19.96 7.57
C ALA A 21 -12.19 20.13 9.05
N ALA A 22 -11.32 21.11 9.39
CA ALA A 22 -10.82 21.38 10.74
C ALA A 22 -10.16 20.18 11.45
N GLY A 23 -9.53 19.28 10.69
CA GLY A 23 -9.10 17.96 11.19
C GLY A 23 -7.63 17.77 11.57
N ALA A 24 -6.76 18.76 11.33
CA ALA A 24 -5.34 18.65 11.65
C ALA A 24 -4.80 19.94 12.26
N GLU A 25 -4.09 19.82 13.38
CA GLU A 25 -3.56 20.93 14.17
C GLU A 25 -2.17 21.38 13.70
N SER A 26 -1.46 20.55 12.91
CA SER A 26 -0.15 20.88 12.33
C SER A 26 0.14 20.18 11.00
N LEU A 27 1.18 20.66 10.30
CA LEU A 27 1.68 20.06 9.06
C LEU A 27 2.22 18.64 9.26
N GLU A 28 2.87 18.39 10.39
CA GLU A 28 3.38 17.07 10.76
C GLU A 28 2.22 16.07 10.96
N GLN A 29 1.11 16.53 11.55
CA GLN A 29 -0.09 15.71 11.71
C GLN A 29 -0.73 15.41 10.35
N LEU A 30 -0.79 16.38 9.44
CA LEU A 30 -1.25 16.16 8.06
C LEU A 30 -0.39 15.12 7.33
N LEU A 31 0.94 15.20 7.49
CA LEU A 31 1.85 14.22 6.89
C LEU A 31 1.66 12.81 7.47
N LEU A 32 1.42 12.70 8.78
CA LEU A 32 1.14 11.42 9.43
C LEU A 32 -0.17 10.81 8.91
N LEU A 33 -1.24 11.61 8.84
CA LEU A 33 -2.53 11.18 8.32
C LEU A 33 -2.45 10.78 6.85
N TRP A 34 -1.70 11.53 6.04
CA TRP A 34 -1.44 11.20 4.64
C TRP A 34 -0.78 9.82 4.50
N ARG A 35 0.28 9.54 5.27
CA ARG A 35 0.94 8.23 5.26
C ARG A 35 -0.01 7.10 5.64
N GLN A 36 -0.88 7.31 6.61
CA GLN A 36 -1.87 6.31 6.99
C GLN A 36 -2.87 6.04 5.86
N GLU A 37 -3.32 7.08 5.16
CA GLU A 37 -4.25 6.94 4.04
C GLU A 37 -3.60 6.22 2.83
N CYS A 38 -2.36 6.58 2.49
CA CYS A 38 -1.61 5.89 1.43
C CYS A 38 -1.45 4.40 1.75
N ASN A 39 -0.99 4.06 2.96
CA ASN A 39 -0.84 2.67 3.37
C ASN A 39 -2.17 1.91 3.33
N ARG A 40 -3.27 2.55 3.76
CA ARG A 40 -4.61 1.95 3.69
C ARG A 40 -5.03 1.67 2.25
N SER A 41 -4.73 2.58 1.32
CA SER A 41 -5.03 2.38 -0.10
C SER A 41 -4.27 1.18 -0.67
N ASP A 42 -2.97 1.09 -0.37
CA ASP A 42 -2.11 -0.01 -0.83
C ASP A 42 -2.59 -1.36 -0.26
N ASP A 43 -2.94 -1.40 1.02
CA ASP A 43 -3.49 -2.59 1.68
C ASP A 43 -4.80 -3.04 1.01
N LEU A 44 -5.70 -2.10 0.70
CA LEU A 44 -6.96 -2.40 0.04
C LEU A 44 -6.75 -2.88 -1.40
N GLU A 45 -5.79 -2.31 -2.12
CA GLU A 45 -5.44 -2.77 -3.46
C GLU A 45 -4.88 -4.20 -3.43
N ALA A 46 -3.97 -4.49 -2.49
CA ALA A 46 -3.41 -5.82 -2.29
C ALA A 46 -4.50 -6.87 -1.99
N VAL A 47 -5.46 -6.52 -1.13
CA VAL A 47 -6.61 -7.40 -0.83
C VAL A 47 -7.47 -7.63 -2.07
N ARG A 48 -7.83 -6.56 -2.82
CA ARG A 48 -8.65 -6.69 -4.04
C ARG A 48 -7.96 -7.58 -5.07
N ARG A 49 -6.65 -7.42 -5.25
CA ARG A 49 -5.87 -8.26 -6.16
C ARG A 49 -5.87 -9.72 -5.71
N GLY A 50 -5.70 -9.97 -4.41
CA GLY A 50 -5.80 -11.32 -3.85
C GLY A 50 -7.17 -11.97 -4.08
N VAL A 51 -8.26 -11.21 -3.96
CA VAL A 51 -9.62 -11.68 -4.27
C VAL A 51 -9.76 -12.01 -5.77
N ALA A 52 -9.31 -11.12 -6.66
CA ALA A 52 -9.36 -11.35 -8.10
C ALA A 52 -8.52 -12.55 -8.55
N ASP A 53 -7.37 -12.79 -7.91
CA ASP A 53 -6.54 -13.98 -8.12
C ASP A 53 -7.27 -15.24 -7.65
N ALA A 54 -7.96 -15.19 -6.51
CA ALA A 54 -8.76 -16.29 -6.01
C ALA A 54 -9.94 -16.64 -6.94
N GLU A 55 -10.69 -15.63 -7.39
CA GLU A 55 -11.81 -15.81 -8.33
C GLU A 55 -11.35 -16.37 -9.68
N ALA A 56 -10.16 -15.99 -10.15
CA ALA A 56 -9.57 -16.52 -11.37
C ALA A 56 -8.91 -17.90 -11.20
N GLY A 57 -8.99 -18.51 -10.00
CA GLY A 57 -8.38 -19.81 -9.71
C GLY A 57 -6.85 -19.78 -9.59
N ARG A 58 -6.24 -18.59 -9.52
CA ARG A 58 -4.78 -18.41 -9.28
C ARG A 58 -4.45 -18.57 -7.80
N VAL A 59 -4.83 -19.70 -7.23
CA VAL A 59 -4.57 -20.07 -5.84
C VAL A 59 -3.63 -21.27 -5.77
N LEU A 60 -2.76 -21.26 -4.78
CA LEU A 60 -1.77 -22.31 -4.55
C LEU A 60 -1.97 -22.87 -3.14
N PRO A 61 -1.91 -24.20 -2.93
CA PRO A 61 -1.86 -24.77 -1.59
C PRO A 61 -0.67 -24.22 -0.82
N VAL A 62 -0.89 -23.84 0.43
CA VAL A 62 0.14 -23.25 1.30
C VAL A 62 1.41 -24.09 1.36
N SER A 63 1.29 -25.42 1.37
CA SER A 63 2.43 -26.34 1.36
C SER A 63 3.32 -26.20 0.13
N GLN A 64 2.74 -25.92 -1.05
CA GLN A 64 3.47 -25.71 -2.30
C GLN A 64 4.14 -24.33 -2.29
N ALA A 65 3.45 -23.29 -1.80
CA ALA A 65 4.03 -21.95 -1.65
C ALA A 65 5.30 -21.96 -0.79
N PHE A 66 5.28 -22.68 0.34
CA PHE A 66 6.46 -22.82 1.19
C PHE A 66 7.59 -23.62 0.55
N ALA A 67 7.27 -24.61 -0.29
CA ALA A 67 8.28 -25.37 -1.02
C ALA A 67 9.00 -24.49 -2.03
N GLU A 68 8.27 -23.69 -2.80
CA GLU A 68 8.82 -22.74 -3.77
C GLU A 68 9.74 -21.71 -3.11
N VAL A 69 9.29 -21.08 -2.02
CA VAL A 69 10.11 -20.09 -1.29
C VAL A 69 11.41 -20.72 -0.79
N ARG A 70 11.36 -21.94 -0.24
CA ARG A 70 12.58 -22.63 0.23
C ARG A 70 13.52 -22.95 -0.93
N GLN A 71 12.98 -23.34 -2.08
CA GLN A 71 13.78 -23.63 -3.26
C GLN A 71 14.48 -22.36 -3.77
N SER A 72 13.78 -21.23 -3.89
CA SER A 72 14.38 -19.97 -4.33
C SER A 72 15.48 -19.47 -3.37
N LEU A 73 15.34 -19.72 -2.07
CA LEU A 73 16.37 -19.37 -1.08
C LEU A 73 17.63 -20.25 -1.18
N GLN A 74 17.52 -21.45 -1.75
CA GLN A 74 18.65 -22.37 -1.96
C GLN A 74 19.37 -22.08 -3.29
N GLU A 75 18.64 -21.65 -4.32
CA GLU A 75 19.20 -21.29 -5.64
C GLU A 75 19.86 -19.90 -5.68
N GLY A 76 19.51 -19.02 -4.73
CA GLY A 76 20.10 -17.68 -4.59
C GLY A 76 21.42 -17.62 -3.79
N ARG A 77 22.11 -18.74 -3.58
CA ARG A 77 23.44 -18.84 -2.94
C ARG A 77 24.48 -19.35 -3.93
#